data_AF-F2U9A3-F1
#
_entry.id   AF-F2U9A3-F1
#
_cell.length_a   1.000
_cell.length_b   1.000
_cell.length_c   1.000
_cell.angle_alpha   90.00
_cell.angle_beta   90.00
_cell.angle_gamma   90.00
#
_symmetry.space_group_name_H-M   'P 1'
#
loop_
_entity.id
_entity.type
_entity.pdbx_description
1 polymer ?
#
loop_
_entity_poly.entity_id
_entity_poly.type
_entity_poly.pdbx_seq_one_letter_code
_entity_poly.pdbx_strand_id
1 'polypeptide(L)'
;MESTKLELQLVPARANSGHGDNDASQSKGNSPEHQQHQQYLVPAILPMTIRHSSSTMESVTLSTTAAQQVNPYLGFEEKTAYVTFRLKQFKTEASVRVEDAQHASFLPEGLFTVVLAHVMTHAQHGASQQPKLSRTHAVCFMESTKLELQLVPAVGGIKMKIRSAQPRAMLHMLHTMISEAARERYPELKSSLLLPYDDKTLLFFEDVLHHHKSKQDMWVDEQLLPPDDLVAKYGRLLPVLGLQDKYDVFISYRQRASSGLVMALHPRLEQRNLVAFLDANNLETGLNFKLSFMTAIGLSLVACPIVSAATIMQMRQLQHSDYCDNVLLEWMTMLALHEHQRKHGGRGEGEATDLIRLRRVVPVIVGSAWHNVNDSSMSRAEMSEYDSFDAMKRLAMTLPDAVSKQTAAALDQYFTQVLHLPPPRPHKSVREAVWSLFDIDAVTALDAGVDRTSQLRDIAEKVRRVVVSARSEEQTGRGPATARRSTQFSQPIQPSEPAAPQPPQAPQSPSPQEAGIVFDAEFEEWLSTNKLLPHVQGALHQVGAADFDMLTVLVDTGVVGADKLQEMGVRAGPAHLFMQRFDEHRAAADVQNKEGGGCCALM
;
A
#
# COMPACT_ATOMS: atom_id res chain seq x y z
N MET A 1 -38.00 -25.74 4.20
CA MET A 1 -36.98 -26.55 3.53
C MET A 1 -35.65 -25.90 3.82
N GLU A 2 -34.74 -26.68 4.42
CA GLU A 2 -33.53 -26.22 5.07
C GLU A 2 -32.56 -25.53 4.10
N SER A 3 -32.05 -24.38 4.54
CA SER A 3 -31.02 -23.62 3.84
C SER A 3 -29.67 -24.24 4.18
N THR A 4 -29.11 -25.03 3.27
CA THR A 4 -27.79 -25.63 3.43
C THR A 4 -26.72 -24.55 3.27
N LYS A 5 -26.21 -24.06 4.40
CA LYS A 5 -24.97 -23.27 4.49
C LYS A 5 -23.82 -24.22 4.13
N LEU A 6 -23.28 -24.10 2.92
CA LEU A 6 -22.01 -24.75 2.56
C LEU A 6 -20.86 -23.88 3.06
N GLU A 7 -20.36 -24.20 4.26
CA GLU A 7 -19.07 -23.73 4.76
C GLU A 7 -17.96 -24.51 4.04
N LEU A 8 -17.24 -23.83 3.16
CA LEU A 8 -16.02 -24.35 2.54
C LEU A 8 -14.84 -23.92 3.40
N GLN A 9 -14.22 -24.82 4.15
CA GLN A 9 -12.96 -24.56 4.86
C GLN A 9 -11.79 -24.58 3.87
N LEU A 10 -11.20 -23.42 3.61
CA LEU A 10 -9.93 -23.29 2.87
C LEU A 10 -8.79 -23.16 3.89
N VAL A 11 -7.95 -24.20 3.99
CA VAL A 11 -6.72 -24.18 4.80
C VAL A 11 -5.59 -23.58 3.93
N PRO A 12 -4.84 -22.59 4.43
CA PRO A 12 -3.72 -22.02 3.69
C PRO A 12 -2.58 -23.05 3.53
N ALA A 13 -2.15 -23.28 2.30
CA ALA A 13 -1.07 -24.21 1.98
C ALA A 13 0.29 -23.66 2.47
N ARG A 14 1.00 -24.45 3.30
CA ARG A 14 2.42 -24.22 3.61
C ARG A 14 3.27 -24.53 2.38
N ALA A 15 4.19 -23.62 2.05
CA ALA A 15 5.13 -23.78 0.95
C ALA A 15 6.18 -24.85 1.25
N ASN A 16 6.19 -25.93 0.48
CA ASN A 16 7.36 -26.80 0.35
C ASN A 16 8.05 -26.49 -0.98
N SER A 17 9.24 -25.90 -0.87
CA SER A 17 10.24 -25.83 -1.94
C SER A 17 10.96 -27.19 -1.98
N GLY A 18 10.98 -27.83 -3.15
CA GLY A 18 11.67 -29.11 -3.33
C GLY A 18 11.92 -29.41 -4.81
N HIS A 19 13.19 -29.32 -5.18
CA HIS A 19 13.78 -29.79 -6.44
C HIS A 19 13.40 -31.24 -6.78
N GLY A 20 13.30 -31.56 -8.07
CA GLY A 20 13.16 -32.94 -8.54
C GLY A 20 13.68 -33.09 -9.96
N ASP A 21 14.94 -33.53 -10.08
CA ASP A 21 15.48 -34.20 -11.27
C ASP A 21 15.11 -35.70 -11.23
N ASN A 22 15.12 -36.30 -12.42
CA ASN A 22 14.66 -37.64 -12.79
C ASN A 22 15.08 -38.82 -11.88
N ASP A 23 14.19 -39.80 -11.71
CA ASP A 23 14.47 -41.17 -12.20
C ASP A 23 13.23 -42.08 -12.22
N ALA A 24 13.22 -42.99 -13.20
CA ALA A 24 12.13 -43.92 -13.48
C ALA A 24 12.41 -45.31 -12.87
N SER A 25 11.45 -45.92 -12.16
CA SER A 25 11.18 -47.37 -12.20
C SER A 25 10.05 -47.85 -11.26
N GLN A 26 9.19 -48.70 -11.83
CA GLN A 26 8.52 -49.88 -11.25
C GLN A 26 7.46 -49.75 -10.12
N SER A 27 6.19 -49.84 -10.55
CA SER A 27 5.23 -50.94 -10.26
C SER A 27 4.93 -51.40 -8.81
N LYS A 28 3.63 -51.24 -8.47
CA LYS A 28 2.71 -52.08 -7.66
C LYS A 28 2.70 -51.92 -6.13
N GLY A 29 1.63 -51.30 -5.65
CA GLY A 29 1.10 -51.46 -4.29
C GLY A 29 -0.13 -50.58 -4.09
N ASN A 30 -1.34 -51.13 -4.27
CA ASN A 30 -2.59 -50.45 -3.92
C ASN A 30 -2.68 -50.32 -2.40
N SER A 31 -2.74 -49.09 -1.89
CA SER A 31 -3.24 -48.75 -0.55
C SER A 31 -3.96 -47.41 -0.64
N PRO A 32 -5.23 -47.30 -0.18
CA PRO A 32 -6.04 -46.11 -0.38
C PRO A 32 -5.93 -45.19 0.84
N GLU A 33 -4.89 -44.37 0.97
CA GLU A 33 -4.84 -43.42 2.08
C GLU A 33 -3.93 -42.21 1.78
N HIS A 34 -4.48 -41.02 2.02
CA HIS A 34 -3.86 -39.69 1.93
C HIS A 34 -3.76 -39.03 0.54
N GLN A 35 -4.89 -38.99 -0.18
CA GLN A 35 -5.14 -37.87 -1.10
C GLN A 35 -5.24 -36.58 -0.27
N GLN A 36 -4.17 -35.78 -0.27
CA GLN A 36 -4.28 -34.35 0.03
C GLN A 36 -5.45 -33.82 -0.80
N HIS A 37 -6.54 -33.44 -0.13
CA HIS A 37 -7.72 -32.92 -0.80
C HIS A 37 -7.34 -31.58 -1.42
N GLN A 38 -6.85 -31.61 -2.66
CA GLN A 38 -6.75 -30.43 -3.49
C GLN A 38 -8.17 -29.92 -3.69
N GLN A 39 -8.53 -28.88 -2.94
CA GLN A 39 -9.80 -28.20 -3.10
C GLN A 39 -9.71 -27.33 -4.33
N TYR A 40 -10.43 -27.70 -5.39
CA TYR A 40 -10.52 -26.91 -6.60
C TYR A 40 -11.70 -25.93 -6.49
N LEU A 41 -11.40 -24.65 -6.64
CA LEU A 41 -12.44 -23.65 -6.88
C LEU A 41 -12.78 -23.66 -8.36
N VAL A 42 -14.05 -23.90 -8.69
CA VAL A 42 -14.56 -23.77 -10.06
C VAL A 42 -15.51 -22.57 -10.11
N PRO A 43 -15.03 -21.39 -10.57
CA PRO A 43 -15.83 -20.16 -10.53
C PRO A 43 -17.17 -20.24 -11.28
N ALA A 44 -17.26 -21.10 -12.31
CA ALA A 44 -18.47 -21.29 -13.10
C ALA A 44 -19.64 -21.95 -12.34
N ILE A 45 -19.37 -22.71 -11.27
CA ILE A 45 -20.40 -23.38 -10.46
C ILE A 45 -20.66 -22.67 -9.13
N LEU A 46 -20.07 -21.49 -8.94
CA LEU A 46 -20.33 -20.69 -7.74
C LEU A 46 -21.82 -20.33 -7.65
N PRO A 47 -22.35 -20.19 -6.42
CA PRO A 47 -23.72 -19.72 -6.24
C PRO A 47 -23.89 -18.32 -6.82
N MET A 48 -25.12 -17.98 -7.24
CA MET A 48 -25.47 -16.59 -7.53
C MET A 48 -25.81 -15.89 -6.21
N THR A 49 -25.26 -14.70 -5.96
CA THR A 49 -25.74 -13.85 -4.88
C THR A 49 -27.04 -13.17 -5.28
N ILE A 50 -28.16 -13.86 -5.09
CA ILE A 50 -29.50 -13.27 -5.18
C ILE A 50 -29.93 -12.97 -3.75
N ARG A 51 -29.78 -11.73 -3.29
CA ARG A 51 -30.25 -11.33 -1.95
C ARG A 51 -31.64 -10.71 -2.03
N HIS A 52 -32.73 -11.45 -2.21
CA HIS A 52 -34.07 -10.87 -1.98
C HIS A 52 -35.16 -11.80 -1.43
N SER A 53 -36.04 -11.15 -0.66
CA SER A 53 -37.13 -11.60 0.22
C SER A 53 -38.51 -11.70 -0.45
N SER A 54 -38.58 -11.70 -1.79
CA SER A 54 -39.83 -11.84 -2.55
C SER A 54 -39.71 -12.99 -3.54
N SER A 55 -40.57 -13.99 -3.36
CA SER A 55 -40.54 -15.35 -3.91
C SER A 55 -40.90 -15.49 -5.39
N THR A 56 -40.48 -14.58 -6.26
CA THR A 56 -40.81 -14.62 -7.68
C THR A 56 -39.59 -14.29 -8.53
N MET A 57 -38.66 -15.24 -8.65
CA MET A 57 -37.73 -15.25 -9.78
C MET A 57 -37.71 -16.61 -10.45
N GLU A 58 -37.96 -16.58 -11.75
CA GLU A 58 -37.69 -17.70 -12.66
C GLU A 58 -36.20 -18.07 -12.57
N SER A 59 -35.89 -19.34 -12.76
CA SER A 59 -34.53 -19.89 -12.71
C SER A 59 -33.59 -19.18 -13.70
N VAL A 60 -32.89 -18.12 -13.26
CA VAL A 60 -31.91 -17.40 -14.08
C VAL A 60 -30.65 -18.26 -14.21
N THR A 61 -30.31 -18.69 -15.43
CA THR A 61 -29.13 -19.54 -15.69
C THR A 61 -27.86 -18.74 -16.02
N LEU A 62 -28.01 -17.50 -16.50
CA LEU A 62 -26.93 -16.61 -16.95
C LEU A 62 -26.52 -15.59 -15.89
N SER A 63 -25.22 -15.41 -15.71
CA SER A 63 -24.65 -14.51 -14.69
C SER A 63 -24.98 -13.05 -15.01
N THR A 64 -24.94 -12.67 -16.29
CA THR A 64 -25.25 -11.30 -16.75
C THR A 64 -26.70 -10.92 -16.47
N THR A 65 -27.66 -11.80 -16.76
CA THR A 65 -29.08 -11.57 -16.47
C THR A 65 -29.34 -11.45 -14.97
N ALA A 66 -28.71 -12.31 -14.15
CA ALA A 66 -28.82 -12.24 -12.70
C ALA A 66 -28.21 -10.93 -12.18
N ALA A 67 -27.03 -10.56 -12.67
CA ALA A 67 -26.34 -9.33 -12.31
C ALA A 67 -27.14 -8.07 -12.64
N GLN A 68 -27.88 -8.05 -13.75
CA GLN A 68 -28.73 -6.92 -14.14
C GLN A 68 -29.80 -6.61 -13.07
N GLN A 69 -30.23 -7.63 -12.31
CA GLN A 69 -31.26 -7.49 -11.29
C GLN A 69 -30.68 -7.12 -9.92
N VAL A 70 -29.47 -7.58 -9.60
CA VAL A 70 -28.89 -7.46 -8.24
C VAL A 70 -27.77 -6.42 -8.11
N ASN A 71 -27.15 -6.02 -9.23
CA ASN A 71 -26.02 -5.09 -9.26
C ASN A 71 -26.33 -3.87 -10.16
N PRO A 72 -27.22 -2.96 -9.73
CA PRO A 72 -27.50 -1.73 -10.48
C PRO A 72 -26.26 -0.83 -10.51
N TYR A 73 -26.20 0.04 -11.53
CA TYR A 73 -25.29 1.19 -11.50
C TYR A 73 -25.84 2.23 -10.52
N LEU A 74 -25.04 2.60 -9.51
CA LEU A 74 -25.45 3.48 -8.41
C LEU A 74 -24.92 4.92 -8.55
N GLY A 75 -24.26 5.23 -9.67
CA GLY A 75 -23.59 6.51 -9.88
C GLY A 75 -22.25 6.64 -9.17
N PHE A 76 -21.90 7.86 -8.76
CA PHE A 76 -20.62 8.13 -8.11
C PHE A 76 -20.47 7.37 -6.80
N GLU A 77 -19.42 6.57 -6.73
CA GLU A 77 -18.96 5.92 -5.52
C GLU A 77 -17.47 6.18 -5.33
N GLU A 78 -17.08 6.62 -4.14
CA GLU A 78 -15.68 6.86 -3.83
C GLU A 78 -14.84 5.59 -4.02
N LYS A 79 -13.60 5.75 -4.54
CA LYS A 79 -12.65 4.65 -4.78
C LYS A 79 -13.20 3.52 -5.66
N THR A 80 -14.09 3.88 -6.59
CA THR A 80 -14.74 2.94 -7.50
C THR A 80 -14.38 3.26 -8.95
N ALA A 81 -14.16 2.23 -9.73
CA ALA A 81 -13.94 2.31 -11.17
C ALA A 81 -14.60 1.11 -11.86
N TYR A 82 -14.75 1.18 -13.18
CA TYR A 82 -15.36 0.15 -13.99
C TYR A 82 -14.42 -0.24 -15.13
N VAL A 83 -14.27 -1.54 -15.38
CA VAL A 83 -13.67 -2.04 -16.62
C VAL A 83 -14.80 -2.43 -17.55
N THR A 84 -14.97 -1.68 -18.63
CA THR A 84 -15.94 -2.00 -19.69
C THR A 84 -15.24 -2.72 -20.85
N PHE A 85 -15.97 -3.58 -21.55
CA PHE A 85 -15.43 -4.41 -22.62
C PHE A 85 -16.14 -4.13 -23.95
N ARG A 86 -15.38 -4.04 -25.04
CA ARG A 86 -15.90 -3.66 -26.36
C ARG A 86 -15.14 -4.32 -27.50
N LEU A 87 -15.83 -4.59 -28.60
CA LEU A 87 -15.21 -5.07 -29.84
C LEU A 87 -14.72 -3.92 -30.74
N LYS A 88 -15.40 -2.77 -30.66
CA LYS A 88 -15.08 -1.56 -31.46
C LYS A 88 -14.81 -0.38 -30.54
N GLN A 89 -14.03 0.58 -31.03
CA GLN A 89 -13.79 1.83 -30.29
C GLN A 89 -15.06 2.67 -30.28
N PHE A 90 -15.54 3.04 -29.10
CA PHE A 90 -16.72 3.90 -28.91
C PHE A 90 -16.37 5.24 -28.23
N LYS A 91 -15.11 5.43 -27.83
CA LYS A 91 -14.66 6.68 -27.22
C LYS A 91 -14.70 7.79 -28.28
N THR A 92 -15.61 8.74 -28.10
CA THR A 92 -15.71 9.97 -28.89
C THR A 92 -15.22 11.18 -28.11
N GLU A 93 -15.46 11.20 -26.80
CA GLU A 93 -15.18 12.31 -25.89
C GLU A 93 -14.54 11.78 -24.58
N ALA A 94 -14.28 12.69 -23.63
CA ALA A 94 -13.75 12.35 -22.30
C ALA A 94 -14.79 11.65 -21.40
N SER A 95 -16.08 11.71 -21.77
CA SER A 95 -17.20 11.13 -21.04
C SER A 95 -18.04 10.21 -21.94
N VAL A 96 -18.84 9.35 -21.32
CA VAL A 96 -19.82 8.49 -21.98
C VAL A 96 -21.02 8.27 -21.08
N ARG A 97 -22.23 8.29 -21.65
CA ARG A 97 -23.44 7.93 -20.90
C ARG A 97 -23.47 6.43 -20.63
N VAL A 98 -24.01 6.05 -19.47
CA VAL A 98 -24.15 4.66 -19.05
C VAL A 98 -24.92 3.84 -20.10
N GLU A 99 -26.00 4.39 -20.64
CA GLU A 99 -26.78 3.77 -21.71
C GLU A 99 -25.94 3.53 -22.97
N ASP A 100 -25.19 4.54 -23.43
CA ASP A 100 -24.33 4.40 -24.62
C ASP A 100 -23.20 3.38 -24.39
N ALA A 101 -22.62 3.38 -23.18
CA ALA A 101 -21.62 2.39 -22.78
C ALA A 101 -22.20 0.98 -22.79
N GLN A 102 -23.44 0.79 -22.30
CA GLN A 102 -24.15 -0.48 -22.35
C GLN A 102 -24.33 -0.96 -23.79
N HIS A 103 -24.85 -0.10 -24.68
CA HIS A 103 -25.11 -0.45 -26.08
C HIS A 103 -23.83 -0.76 -26.87
N ALA A 104 -22.72 -0.07 -26.56
CA ALA A 104 -21.43 -0.28 -27.21
C ALA A 104 -20.64 -1.47 -26.64
N SER A 105 -21.05 -1.98 -25.48
CA SER A 105 -20.32 -3.03 -24.77
C SER A 105 -20.60 -4.44 -25.28
N PHE A 106 -19.63 -5.33 -25.06
CA PHE A 106 -19.79 -6.75 -25.25
C PHE A 106 -19.20 -7.48 -24.04
N LEU A 107 -20.06 -8.09 -23.24
CA LEU A 107 -19.70 -8.78 -22.00
C LEU A 107 -19.98 -10.29 -22.14
N PRO A 108 -18.98 -11.10 -22.52
CA PRO A 108 -19.14 -12.54 -22.67
C PRO A 108 -19.59 -13.20 -21.36
N GLU A 109 -20.54 -14.14 -21.46
CA GLU A 109 -20.88 -15.01 -20.33
C GLU A 109 -19.64 -15.81 -19.91
N GLY A 110 -19.33 -15.82 -18.61
CA GLY A 110 -18.13 -16.45 -18.07
C GLY A 110 -16.86 -15.59 -18.11
N LEU A 111 -16.88 -14.38 -18.69
CA LEU A 111 -15.71 -13.49 -18.58
C LEU A 111 -15.42 -13.14 -17.11
N PHE A 112 -16.47 -12.87 -16.32
CA PHE A 112 -16.31 -12.59 -14.89
C PHE A 112 -15.66 -13.75 -14.14
N THR A 113 -16.02 -14.99 -14.46
CA THR A 113 -15.47 -16.18 -13.80
C THR A 113 -14.00 -16.40 -14.14
N VAL A 114 -13.62 -16.14 -15.40
CA VAL A 114 -12.20 -16.12 -15.82
C VAL A 114 -11.44 -15.03 -15.06
N VAL A 115 -11.96 -13.80 -15.04
CA VAL A 115 -11.36 -12.70 -14.27
C VAL A 115 -11.16 -13.06 -12.80
N LEU A 116 -12.17 -13.66 -12.16
CA LEU A 116 -12.06 -14.09 -10.77
C LEU A 116 -10.92 -15.10 -10.57
N ALA A 117 -10.73 -16.06 -11.47
CA ALA A 117 -9.63 -17.03 -11.36
C ALA A 117 -8.25 -16.34 -11.38
N HIS A 118 -8.04 -15.36 -12.26
CA HIS A 118 -6.80 -14.58 -12.30
C HIS A 118 -6.61 -13.75 -11.04
N VAL A 119 -7.66 -13.05 -10.58
CA VAL A 119 -7.61 -12.25 -9.35
C VAL A 119 -7.32 -13.11 -8.14
N MET A 120 -7.91 -14.31 -8.03
CA MET A 120 -7.68 -15.22 -6.91
C MET A 120 -6.25 -15.77 -6.93
N THR A 121 -5.73 -16.11 -8.11
CA THR A 121 -4.33 -16.57 -8.27
C THR A 121 -3.34 -15.53 -7.73
N HIS A 122 -3.65 -14.24 -7.87
CA HIS A 122 -2.83 -13.19 -7.29
C HIS A 122 -3.11 -12.96 -5.80
N ALA A 123 -4.38 -12.91 -5.41
CA ALA A 123 -4.80 -12.57 -4.05
C ALA A 123 -4.46 -13.64 -3.01
N GLN A 124 -4.36 -14.93 -3.40
CA GLN A 124 -4.15 -16.04 -2.47
C GLN A 124 -2.93 -15.88 -1.55
N HIS A 125 -1.85 -15.22 -2.03
CA HIS A 125 -0.61 -15.06 -1.26
C HIS A 125 -0.67 -13.93 -0.22
N GLY A 126 -1.68 -13.07 -0.28
CA GLY A 126 -1.87 -11.94 0.63
C GLY A 126 -3.24 -11.91 1.28
N ALA A 127 -4.01 -13.00 1.17
CA ALA A 127 -5.37 -13.06 1.69
C ALA A 127 -5.34 -13.07 3.22
N SER A 128 -5.99 -12.08 3.85
CA SER A 128 -6.14 -12.03 5.30
C SER A 128 -7.38 -12.76 5.79
N GLN A 129 -8.36 -12.99 4.91
CA GLN A 129 -9.58 -13.73 5.19
C GLN A 129 -10.03 -14.50 3.95
N GLN A 130 -10.90 -15.48 4.16
CA GLN A 130 -11.50 -16.23 3.07
C GLN A 130 -12.31 -15.29 2.14
N PRO A 131 -12.09 -15.36 0.81
CA PRO A 131 -12.84 -14.54 -0.13
C PRO A 131 -14.31 -14.99 -0.19
N LYS A 132 -15.21 -14.04 -0.35
CA LYS A 132 -16.64 -14.30 -0.56
C LYS A 132 -16.92 -14.23 -2.05
N LEU A 133 -17.24 -15.37 -2.66
CA LEU A 133 -17.32 -15.50 -4.11
C LEU A 133 -18.72 -15.92 -4.57
N SER A 134 -19.13 -15.39 -5.71
CA SER A 134 -20.35 -15.75 -6.42
C SER A 134 -20.14 -15.53 -7.92
N ARG A 135 -21.10 -15.97 -8.76
CA ARG A 135 -21.05 -15.73 -10.21
C ARG A 135 -21.18 -14.26 -10.63
N THR A 136 -21.59 -13.35 -9.75
CA THR A 136 -21.83 -11.93 -10.09
C THR A 136 -21.13 -10.94 -9.17
N HIS A 137 -20.51 -11.43 -8.09
CA HIS A 137 -19.93 -10.61 -7.03
C HIS A 137 -18.82 -11.38 -6.31
N ALA A 138 -17.67 -10.75 -6.12
CA ALA A 138 -16.60 -11.26 -5.29
C ALA A 138 -16.10 -10.19 -4.31
N VAL A 139 -15.77 -10.61 -3.09
CA VAL A 139 -15.14 -9.79 -2.08
C VAL A 139 -13.89 -10.48 -1.58
N CYS A 140 -12.76 -9.81 -1.70
CA CYS A 140 -11.44 -10.32 -1.33
C CYS A 140 -10.86 -9.43 -0.23
N PHE A 141 -10.20 -10.05 0.75
CA PHE A 141 -9.59 -9.36 1.88
C PHE A 141 -8.08 -9.59 1.80
N MET A 142 -7.31 -8.52 1.58
CA MET A 142 -5.86 -8.58 1.36
C MET A 142 -5.17 -7.62 2.32
N GLU A 143 -4.52 -8.13 3.37
CA GLU A 143 -3.90 -7.31 4.43
C GLU A 143 -4.80 -6.13 4.87
N SER A 144 -4.48 -4.90 4.44
CA SER A 144 -5.20 -3.65 4.72
C SER A 144 -6.19 -3.20 3.64
N THR A 145 -6.47 -4.05 2.66
CA THR A 145 -7.28 -3.74 1.48
C THR A 145 -8.46 -4.69 1.37
N LYS A 146 -9.67 -4.13 1.27
CA LYS A 146 -10.87 -4.89 0.87
C LYS A 146 -11.20 -4.56 -0.58
N LEU A 147 -11.15 -5.57 -1.42
CA LEU A 147 -11.49 -5.51 -2.83
C LEU A 147 -12.89 -6.08 -3.05
N GLU A 148 -13.74 -5.34 -3.75
CA GLU A 148 -15.09 -5.75 -4.14
C GLU A 148 -15.20 -5.66 -5.67
N LEU A 149 -15.47 -6.80 -6.31
CA LEU A 149 -15.67 -6.94 -7.76
C LEU A 149 -17.11 -7.32 -8.05
N GLN A 150 -17.80 -6.56 -8.89
CA GLN A 150 -19.20 -6.83 -9.23
C GLN A 150 -19.39 -6.80 -10.74
N LEU A 151 -20.14 -7.78 -11.25
CA LEU A 151 -20.62 -7.73 -12.62
C LEU A 151 -21.71 -6.67 -12.72
N VAL A 152 -21.54 -5.67 -13.58
CA VAL A 152 -22.49 -4.56 -13.74
C VAL A 152 -22.83 -4.43 -15.22
N PRO A 153 -23.86 -5.14 -15.71
CA PRO A 153 -24.17 -5.17 -17.13
C PRO A 153 -24.69 -3.83 -17.66
N ALA A 154 -25.24 -2.96 -16.80
CA ALA A 154 -25.62 -1.60 -17.16
C ALA A 154 -24.47 -0.73 -17.70
N VAL A 155 -23.21 -1.06 -17.36
CA VAL A 155 -22.02 -0.40 -17.93
C VAL A 155 -21.23 -1.32 -18.86
N GLY A 156 -21.76 -2.52 -19.12
CA GLY A 156 -21.10 -3.52 -19.95
C GLY A 156 -19.82 -4.08 -19.36
N GLY A 157 -19.72 -4.15 -18.03
CA GLY A 157 -18.41 -4.27 -17.39
C GLY A 157 -18.39 -4.84 -15.99
N ILE A 158 -17.21 -4.74 -15.38
CA ILE A 158 -16.91 -5.16 -14.01
C ILE A 158 -16.59 -3.93 -13.19
N LYS A 159 -17.36 -3.70 -12.13
CA LYS A 159 -17.09 -2.71 -11.10
C LYS A 159 -15.97 -3.20 -10.19
N MET A 160 -15.05 -2.30 -9.88
CA MET A 160 -13.97 -2.48 -8.91
C MET A 160 -14.13 -1.42 -7.82
N LYS A 161 -14.37 -1.86 -6.59
CA LYS A 161 -14.42 -0.98 -5.41
C LYS A 161 -13.32 -1.35 -4.45
N ILE A 162 -12.40 -0.41 -4.22
CA ILE A 162 -11.14 -0.66 -3.50
C ILE A 162 -11.16 0.12 -2.18
N ARG A 163 -11.38 -0.58 -1.08
CA ARG A 163 -11.33 0.02 0.25
C ARG A 163 -9.92 -0.17 0.82
N SER A 164 -9.06 0.81 0.54
CA SER A 164 -7.71 0.95 1.07
C SER A 164 -7.42 2.43 1.32
N ALA A 165 -6.39 2.75 2.11
CA ALA A 165 -5.86 4.10 2.22
C ALA A 165 -5.33 4.63 0.87
N GLN A 166 -4.74 3.75 0.05
CA GLN A 166 -4.11 4.09 -1.24
C GLN A 166 -4.61 3.17 -2.37
N PRO A 167 -5.82 3.39 -2.90
CA PRO A 167 -6.46 2.46 -3.83
C PRO A 167 -5.86 2.45 -5.26
N ARG A 168 -5.10 3.49 -5.65
CA ARG A 168 -4.58 3.67 -7.01
C ARG A 168 -3.71 2.49 -7.52
N ALA A 169 -2.78 2.00 -6.71
CA ALA A 169 -1.90 0.91 -7.15
C ALA A 169 -2.69 -0.36 -7.46
N MET A 170 -3.64 -0.68 -6.59
CA MET A 170 -4.55 -1.80 -6.74
C MET A 170 -5.47 -1.61 -7.96
N LEU A 171 -5.94 -0.38 -8.22
CA LEU A 171 -6.75 -0.06 -9.40
C LEU A 171 -6.03 -0.43 -10.70
N HIS A 172 -4.78 0.02 -10.86
CA HIS A 172 -3.99 -0.28 -12.05
C HIS A 172 -3.67 -1.77 -12.17
N MET A 173 -3.28 -2.41 -11.08
CA MET A 173 -3.03 -3.85 -11.05
C MET A 173 -4.25 -4.65 -11.50
N LEU A 174 -5.43 -4.31 -10.97
CA LEU A 174 -6.68 -4.99 -11.33
C LEU A 174 -7.07 -4.72 -12.77
N HIS A 175 -6.97 -3.48 -13.25
CA HIS A 175 -7.24 -3.17 -14.65
C HIS A 175 -6.35 -4.02 -15.57
N THR A 176 -5.02 -4.04 -15.33
CA THR A 176 -4.09 -4.88 -16.10
C THR A 176 -4.49 -6.35 -16.07
N MET A 177 -4.75 -6.90 -14.89
CA MET A 177 -5.09 -8.32 -14.74
C MET A 177 -6.40 -8.69 -15.43
N ILE A 178 -7.41 -7.82 -15.33
CA ILE A 178 -8.71 -7.99 -16.00
C ILE A 178 -8.54 -7.91 -17.52
N SER A 179 -7.77 -6.92 -18.00
CA SER A 179 -7.47 -6.75 -19.41
C SER A 179 -6.70 -7.94 -20.00
N GLU A 180 -5.75 -8.49 -19.26
CA GLU A 180 -4.96 -9.67 -19.65
C GLU A 180 -5.84 -10.92 -19.70
N ALA A 181 -6.61 -11.19 -18.64
CA ALA A 181 -7.55 -12.31 -18.59
C ALA A 181 -8.58 -12.26 -19.74
N ALA A 182 -9.08 -11.06 -20.06
CA ALA A 182 -9.98 -10.86 -21.19
C ALA A 182 -9.28 -11.12 -22.53
N ARG A 183 -8.08 -10.57 -22.74
CA ARG A 183 -7.31 -10.69 -23.99
C ARG A 183 -6.86 -12.13 -24.27
N GLU A 184 -6.48 -12.88 -23.25
CA GLU A 184 -6.08 -14.29 -23.39
C GLU A 184 -7.23 -15.15 -23.95
N ARG A 185 -8.46 -14.85 -23.55
CA ARG A 185 -9.65 -15.61 -23.98
C ARG A 185 -10.34 -15.02 -25.20
N TYR A 186 -10.29 -13.70 -25.35
CA TYR A 186 -10.97 -12.91 -26.37
C TYR A 186 -10.01 -11.85 -26.92
N PRO A 187 -9.12 -12.19 -27.87
CA PRO A 187 -8.07 -11.28 -28.34
C PRO A 187 -8.57 -9.97 -28.96
N GLU A 188 -9.78 -9.99 -29.53
CA GLU A 188 -10.42 -8.81 -30.13
C GLU A 188 -11.12 -7.91 -29.10
N LEU A 189 -11.31 -8.41 -27.87
CA LEU A 189 -12.02 -7.68 -26.82
C LEU A 189 -11.10 -6.64 -26.21
N LYS A 190 -11.45 -5.37 -26.41
CA LYS A 190 -10.75 -4.23 -25.83
C LYS A 190 -11.39 -3.89 -24.49
N SER A 191 -10.56 -3.60 -23.50
CA SER A 191 -11.01 -3.10 -22.19
C SER A 191 -10.79 -1.59 -22.10
N SER A 192 -11.61 -0.90 -21.32
CA SER A 192 -11.44 0.52 -21.03
C SER A 192 -11.77 0.78 -19.56
N LEU A 193 -10.95 1.60 -18.91
CA LEU A 193 -11.10 1.96 -17.51
C LEU A 193 -11.92 3.25 -17.40
N LEU A 194 -13.05 3.17 -16.69
CA LEU A 194 -13.99 4.25 -16.52
C LEU A 194 -14.18 4.62 -15.03
N LEU A 195 -14.43 5.90 -14.76
CA LEU A 195 -14.75 6.43 -13.43
C LEU A 195 -16.21 6.91 -13.42
N PRO A 196 -17.00 6.60 -12.38
CA PRO A 196 -18.35 7.12 -12.29
C PRO A 196 -18.33 8.63 -12.03
N TYR A 197 -19.10 9.40 -12.80
CA TYR A 197 -19.28 10.83 -12.58
C TYR A 197 -20.57 11.11 -11.83
N ASP A 198 -21.69 10.65 -12.34
CA ASP A 198 -23.00 10.76 -11.70
C ASP A 198 -23.82 9.49 -11.99
N ASP A 199 -25.13 9.53 -11.78
CA ASP A 199 -26.05 8.42 -12.00
C ASP A 199 -26.20 8.03 -13.49
N LYS A 200 -25.66 8.81 -14.43
CA LYS A 200 -25.85 8.61 -15.87
C LYS A 200 -24.57 8.68 -16.69
N THR A 201 -23.49 9.22 -16.16
CA THR A 201 -22.27 9.53 -16.90
C THR A 201 -21.05 8.87 -16.26
N LEU A 202 -20.18 8.33 -17.12
CA LEU A 202 -18.88 7.75 -16.82
C LEU A 202 -17.80 8.57 -17.52
N LEU A 203 -16.61 8.66 -16.93
CA LEU A 203 -15.45 9.35 -17.50
C LEU A 203 -14.38 8.34 -17.87
N PHE A 204 -13.71 8.53 -18.99
CA PHE A 204 -12.53 7.76 -19.32
C PHE A 204 -11.38 8.13 -18.39
N PHE A 205 -10.83 7.13 -17.68
CA PHE A 205 -9.77 7.35 -16.69
C PHE A 205 -8.54 8.04 -17.30
N GLU A 206 -8.22 7.72 -18.56
CA GLU A 206 -7.10 8.33 -19.28
C GLU A 206 -7.25 9.83 -19.48
N ASP A 207 -8.46 10.33 -19.74
CA ASP A 207 -8.71 11.76 -19.91
C ASP A 207 -8.71 12.47 -18.55
N VAL A 208 -9.35 11.88 -17.54
CA VAL A 208 -9.28 12.40 -16.16
C VAL A 208 -7.82 12.50 -15.70
N LEU A 209 -7.01 11.48 -15.98
CA LEU A 209 -5.58 11.48 -15.68
C LEU A 209 -4.82 12.55 -16.47
N HIS A 210 -5.14 12.72 -17.75
CA HIS A 210 -4.50 13.73 -18.61
C HIS A 210 -4.76 15.15 -18.08
N HIS A 211 -6.03 15.50 -17.87
CA HIS A 211 -6.46 16.81 -17.37
C HIS A 211 -5.95 17.10 -15.96
N HIS A 212 -5.93 16.09 -15.09
CA HIS A 212 -5.30 16.18 -13.77
C HIS A 212 -3.81 16.50 -13.86
N LYS A 213 -3.06 15.77 -14.70
CA LYS A 213 -1.61 15.98 -14.87
C LYS A 213 -1.27 17.32 -15.52
N SER A 214 -2.06 17.75 -16.51
CA SER A 214 -1.85 19.03 -17.20
C SER A 214 -2.38 20.23 -16.43
N LYS A 215 -3.10 20.01 -15.32
CA LYS A 215 -3.83 21.04 -14.56
C LYS A 215 -4.76 21.85 -15.47
N GLN A 216 -5.46 21.17 -16.36
CA GLN A 216 -6.40 21.78 -17.31
C GLN A 216 -7.83 21.37 -17.01
N ASP A 217 -8.77 22.29 -17.24
CA ASP A 217 -10.19 22.02 -17.14
C ASP A 217 -10.62 20.93 -18.13
N MET A 218 -11.60 20.12 -17.74
CA MET A 218 -12.11 18.99 -18.53
C MET A 218 -13.60 19.16 -18.82
N TRP A 219 -14.00 19.03 -20.08
CA TRP A 219 -15.42 19.02 -20.45
C TRP A 219 -16.05 17.66 -20.17
N VAL A 220 -17.20 17.67 -19.51
CA VAL A 220 -18.09 16.52 -19.29
C VAL A 220 -19.49 16.95 -19.69
N ASP A 221 -19.96 16.46 -20.82
CA ASP A 221 -21.15 17.00 -21.49
C ASP A 221 -21.04 18.53 -21.63
N GLU A 222 -22.01 19.27 -21.09
CA GLU A 222 -22.06 20.75 -21.10
C GLU A 222 -21.35 21.40 -19.89
N GLN A 223 -20.75 20.60 -19.01
CA GLN A 223 -20.11 21.07 -17.78
C GLN A 223 -18.59 21.10 -17.91
N LEU A 224 -18.00 22.24 -17.57
CA LEU A 224 -16.55 22.38 -17.44
C LEU A 224 -16.12 22.05 -16.01
N LEU A 225 -15.27 21.05 -15.85
CA LEU A 225 -14.73 20.62 -14.56
C LEU A 225 -13.32 21.18 -14.34
N PRO A 226 -13.10 22.01 -13.30
CA PRO A 226 -11.76 22.45 -12.93
C PRO A 226 -10.93 21.29 -12.36
N PRO A 227 -9.58 21.35 -12.42
CA PRO A 227 -8.69 20.33 -11.87
C PRO A 227 -8.96 20.02 -10.39
N ASP A 228 -9.29 21.01 -9.58
CA ASP A 228 -9.56 20.84 -8.15
C ASP A 228 -10.77 19.94 -7.89
N ASP A 229 -11.79 19.97 -8.77
CA ASP A 229 -12.95 19.09 -8.69
C ASP A 229 -12.58 17.64 -9.04
N LEU A 230 -11.66 17.44 -10.01
CA LEU A 230 -11.12 16.12 -10.32
C LEU A 230 -10.34 15.56 -9.14
N VAL A 231 -9.55 16.40 -8.46
CA VAL A 231 -8.80 16.01 -7.24
C VAL A 231 -9.77 15.70 -6.09
N ALA A 232 -10.78 16.54 -5.86
CA ALA A 232 -11.75 16.33 -4.80
C ALA A 232 -12.51 15.00 -4.98
N LYS A 233 -12.87 14.67 -6.23
CA LYS A 233 -13.69 13.50 -6.56
C LYS A 233 -12.88 12.22 -6.75
N TYR A 234 -11.72 12.31 -7.40
CA TYR A 234 -10.92 11.16 -7.84
C TYR A 234 -9.49 11.14 -7.30
N GLY A 235 -9.09 12.10 -6.47
CA GLY A 235 -7.70 12.27 -6.00
C GLY A 235 -7.09 11.01 -5.37
N ARG A 236 -7.90 10.15 -4.74
CA ARG A 236 -7.42 8.86 -4.19
C ARG A 236 -7.07 7.81 -5.26
N LEU A 237 -7.64 7.93 -6.45
CA LEU A 237 -7.39 7.07 -7.62
C LEU A 237 -6.37 7.68 -8.59
N LEU A 238 -6.12 9.00 -8.48
CA LEU A 238 -5.19 9.75 -9.30
C LEU A 238 -3.80 9.83 -8.66
N PRO A 239 -2.73 10.08 -9.45
CA PRO A 239 -1.41 10.35 -8.90
C PRO A 239 -1.45 11.62 -8.07
N VAL A 240 -0.73 11.63 -6.95
CA VAL A 240 -0.57 12.84 -6.16
C VAL A 240 0.50 13.70 -6.84
N LEU A 241 0.15 14.94 -7.18
CA LEU A 241 1.04 15.87 -7.88
C LEU A 241 1.68 16.85 -6.89
N GLY A 242 2.84 17.38 -7.26
CA GLY A 242 3.55 18.37 -6.46
C GLY A 242 4.21 17.81 -5.20
N LEU A 243 4.77 18.71 -4.40
CA LEU A 243 5.42 18.39 -3.12
C LEU A 243 4.35 18.05 -2.07
N GLN A 244 4.58 16.97 -1.31
CA GLN A 244 3.71 16.47 -0.25
C GLN A 244 4.34 16.77 1.10
N ASP A 245 3.50 16.87 2.13
CA ASP A 245 3.94 17.08 3.52
C ASP A 245 4.70 15.87 4.09
N LYS A 246 4.55 14.69 3.48
CA LYS A 246 5.20 13.45 3.93
C LYS A 246 5.34 12.43 2.80
N TYR A 247 6.47 11.73 2.82
CA TYR A 247 6.75 10.60 1.93
C TYR A 247 7.28 9.40 2.71
N ASP A 248 6.96 8.19 2.27
CA ASP A 248 7.57 7.00 2.85
C ASP A 248 8.99 6.81 2.32
N VAL A 249 9.17 7.07 1.02
CA VAL A 249 10.43 6.81 0.32
C VAL A 249 10.77 7.98 -0.61
N PHE A 250 12.02 8.45 -0.56
CA PHE A 250 12.62 9.25 -1.63
C PHE A 250 13.53 8.35 -2.48
N ILE A 251 13.45 8.40 -3.81
CA ILE A 251 14.37 7.67 -4.69
C ILE A 251 15.27 8.68 -5.43
N SER A 252 16.57 8.67 -5.12
CA SER A 252 17.55 9.46 -5.88
C SER A 252 18.17 8.59 -6.96
N TYR A 253 18.09 9.01 -8.21
CA TYR A 253 18.61 8.26 -9.34
C TYR A 253 19.12 9.17 -10.44
N ARG A 254 20.06 8.67 -11.23
CA ARG A 254 20.50 9.35 -12.46
C ARG A 254 19.54 9.01 -13.59
N GLN A 255 18.77 9.99 -14.05
CA GLN A 255 17.74 9.81 -15.09
C GLN A 255 18.24 9.06 -16.33
N ARG A 256 19.41 9.43 -16.86
CA ARG A 256 20.00 8.76 -18.04
C ARG A 256 20.48 7.34 -17.78
N ALA A 257 20.87 7.00 -16.54
CA ALA A 257 21.47 5.70 -16.24
C ALA A 257 20.47 4.67 -15.68
N SER A 258 19.46 5.13 -14.94
CA SER A 258 18.66 4.28 -14.06
C SER A 258 17.14 4.52 -14.15
N SER A 259 16.66 5.32 -15.10
CA SER A 259 15.22 5.57 -15.25
C SER A 259 14.42 4.29 -15.47
N GLY A 260 14.91 3.34 -16.27
CA GLY A 260 14.21 2.07 -16.50
C GLY A 260 13.94 1.29 -15.21
N LEU A 261 14.94 1.22 -14.32
CA LEU A 261 14.80 0.62 -13.00
C LEU A 261 13.75 1.36 -12.15
N VAL A 262 13.86 2.68 -12.04
CA VAL A 262 12.99 3.46 -11.15
C VAL A 262 11.55 3.46 -11.63
N MET A 263 11.31 3.55 -12.94
CA MET A 263 9.97 3.45 -13.51
C MET A 263 9.35 2.06 -13.29
N ALA A 264 10.16 1.00 -13.20
CA ALA A 264 9.69 -0.34 -12.88
C ALA A 264 9.52 -0.59 -11.37
N LEU A 265 10.34 0.06 -10.53
CA LEU A 265 10.31 -0.07 -9.08
C LEU A 265 9.17 0.74 -8.43
N HIS A 266 8.92 1.95 -8.91
CA HIS A 266 7.93 2.86 -8.32
C HIS A 266 6.53 2.23 -8.19
N PRO A 267 5.94 1.60 -9.23
CA PRO A 267 4.67 0.89 -9.09
C PRO A 267 4.70 -0.23 -8.04
N ARG A 268 5.85 -0.89 -7.84
CA ARG A 268 6.00 -1.96 -6.84
C ARG A 268 6.01 -1.42 -5.41
N LEU A 269 6.55 -0.21 -5.20
CA LEU A 269 6.47 0.48 -3.92
C LEU A 269 5.04 0.94 -3.65
N GLU A 270 4.35 1.52 -4.63
CA GLU A 270 2.93 1.90 -4.52
C GLU A 270 2.05 0.67 -4.23
N GLN A 271 2.31 -0.49 -4.86
CA GLN A 271 1.63 -1.77 -4.57
C GLN A 271 1.78 -2.23 -3.12
N ARG A 272 2.80 -1.75 -2.42
CA ARG A 272 3.06 -2.02 -1.00
C ARG A 272 2.59 -0.88 -0.10
N ASN A 273 1.70 -0.02 -0.60
CA ASN A 273 1.14 1.14 0.07
C ASN A 273 2.21 2.13 0.58
N LEU A 274 3.30 2.29 -0.20
CA LEU A 274 4.34 3.27 0.08
C LEU A 274 4.14 4.50 -0.81
N VAL A 275 4.13 5.68 -0.20
CA VAL A 275 4.16 6.96 -0.91
C VAL A 275 5.61 7.28 -1.28
N ALA A 276 5.98 7.09 -2.54
CA ALA A 276 7.30 7.43 -3.04
C ALA A 276 7.32 8.82 -3.69
N PHE A 277 8.35 9.62 -3.42
CA PHE A 277 8.65 10.81 -4.22
C PHE A 277 9.37 10.40 -5.51
N LEU A 278 8.89 10.89 -6.65
CA LEU A 278 9.51 10.69 -7.96
C LEU A 278 9.52 12.00 -8.77
N ASP A 279 10.71 12.38 -9.24
CA ASP A 279 10.97 13.60 -10.02
C ASP A 279 9.96 13.86 -11.15
N ALA A 280 9.65 12.85 -11.95
CA ALA A 280 8.77 12.94 -13.11
C ALA A 280 7.30 13.27 -12.76
N ASN A 281 6.88 13.05 -11.51
CA ASN A 281 5.50 13.23 -11.07
C ASN A 281 5.32 14.43 -10.13
N ASN A 282 6.37 14.84 -9.40
CA ASN A 282 6.25 15.74 -8.27
C ASN A 282 6.85 17.14 -8.51
N LEU A 283 7.50 17.37 -9.65
CA LEU A 283 8.09 18.67 -9.98
C LEU A 283 7.18 19.49 -10.88
N GLU A 284 6.79 20.68 -10.40
CA GLU A 284 6.04 21.65 -11.19
C GLU A 284 6.97 22.60 -11.94
N THR A 285 6.58 22.96 -13.17
CA THR A 285 7.32 23.95 -13.97
C THR A 285 7.41 25.28 -13.22
N GLY A 286 8.63 25.81 -13.04
CA GLY A 286 8.87 27.11 -12.41
C GLY A 286 9.32 27.07 -10.95
N LEU A 287 9.40 25.90 -10.31
CA LEU A 287 9.95 25.76 -8.96
C LEU A 287 11.49 25.66 -8.96
N ASN A 288 12.12 26.07 -7.86
CA ASN A 288 13.54 25.79 -7.61
C ASN A 288 13.71 24.30 -7.29
N PHE A 289 13.90 23.49 -8.34
CA PHE A 289 13.96 22.04 -8.26
C PHE A 289 14.92 21.54 -7.17
N LYS A 290 16.07 22.20 -6.97
CA LYS A 290 17.07 21.79 -5.97
C LYS A 290 16.53 21.86 -4.54
N LEU A 291 15.90 22.97 -4.18
CA LEU A 291 15.29 23.12 -2.85
C LEU A 291 14.13 22.15 -2.69
N SER A 292 13.29 21.98 -3.71
CA SER A 292 12.17 21.02 -3.66
C SER A 292 12.65 19.57 -3.45
N PHE A 293 13.74 19.15 -4.11
CA PHE A 293 14.32 17.82 -3.90
C PHE A 293 14.84 17.64 -2.48
N MET A 294 15.61 18.61 -1.97
CA MET A 294 16.15 18.54 -0.62
C MET A 294 15.03 18.55 0.43
N THR A 295 13.99 19.37 0.24
CA THR A 295 12.80 19.35 1.09
C THR A 295 12.09 18.00 1.03
N ALA A 296 11.89 17.43 -0.16
CA ALA A 296 11.29 16.10 -0.30
C ALA A 296 12.10 15.01 0.41
N ILE A 297 13.44 15.07 0.37
CA ILE A 297 14.31 14.19 1.16
C ILE A 297 14.05 14.39 2.66
N GLY A 298 13.98 15.65 3.12
CA GLY A 298 13.67 15.99 4.51
C GLY A 298 12.31 15.46 4.97
N LEU A 299 11.29 15.47 4.11
CA LEU A 299 9.92 14.99 4.40
C LEU A 299 9.75 13.47 4.22
N SER A 300 10.76 12.80 3.67
CA SER A 300 10.77 11.35 3.47
C SER A 300 11.22 10.62 4.71
N LEU A 301 10.61 9.47 5.02
CA LEU A 301 11.04 8.65 6.15
C LEU A 301 12.31 7.84 5.83
N VAL A 302 12.38 7.32 4.61
CA VAL A 302 13.52 6.57 4.08
C VAL A 302 13.98 7.23 2.77
N ALA A 303 15.28 7.34 2.57
CA ALA A 303 15.87 7.77 1.31
C ALA A 303 16.69 6.65 0.66
N CYS A 304 16.45 6.41 -0.62
CA CYS A 304 17.02 5.30 -1.39
C CYS A 304 17.88 5.85 -2.55
N PRO A 305 19.19 6.07 -2.34
CA PRO A 305 20.09 6.39 -3.44
C PRO A 305 20.33 5.15 -4.30
N ILE A 306 20.05 5.24 -5.61
CA ILE A 306 20.34 4.20 -6.58
C ILE A 306 21.81 4.27 -6.96
N VAL A 307 22.60 3.31 -6.48
CA VAL A 307 24.05 3.24 -6.70
C VAL A 307 24.33 2.21 -7.77
N SER A 308 24.97 2.63 -8.85
CA SER A 308 25.28 1.75 -9.98
C SER A 308 26.56 2.21 -10.66
N ALA A 309 27.23 1.32 -11.40
CA ALA A 309 28.49 1.64 -12.07
C ALA A 309 28.36 2.87 -12.97
N ALA A 310 27.36 2.89 -13.85
CA ALA A 310 27.06 4.05 -14.70
C ALA A 310 26.88 5.37 -13.91
N THR A 311 26.25 5.33 -12.73
CA THR A 311 26.07 6.53 -11.91
C THR A 311 27.39 7.03 -11.34
N ILE A 312 28.21 6.12 -10.80
CA ILE A 312 29.54 6.44 -10.25
C ILE A 312 30.47 6.96 -11.35
N MET A 313 30.45 6.37 -12.53
CA MET A 313 31.31 6.79 -13.64
C MET A 313 31.03 8.22 -14.10
N GLN A 314 29.76 8.64 -14.10
CA GLN A 314 29.39 10.02 -14.41
C GLN A 314 29.96 11.01 -13.37
N MET A 315 30.07 10.60 -12.11
CA MET A 315 30.63 11.45 -11.04
C MET A 315 32.15 11.59 -11.10
N ARG A 316 32.87 10.74 -11.84
CA ARG A 316 34.34 10.85 -12.00
C ARG A 316 34.80 12.15 -12.65
N GLN A 317 33.93 12.77 -13.44
CA GLN A 317 34.24 13.99 -14.17
C GLN A 317 34.07 15.26 -13.32
N LEU A 318 33.48 15.15 -12.12
CA LEU A 318 33.14 16.30 -11.29
C LEU A 318 34.37 16.99 -10.67
N GLN A 319 34.40 18.31 -10.75
CA GLN A 319 35.47 19.19 -10.28
C GLN A 319 34.93 20.35 -9.43
N HIS A 320 35.83 21.10 -8.77
CA HIS A 320 35.50 22.21 -7.88
C HIS A 320 34.73 23.36 -8.56
N SER A 321 34.96 23.58 -9.86
CA SER A 321 34.37 24.65 -10.67
C SER A 321 33.10 24.24 -11.42
N ASP A 322 32.68 22.97 -11.30
CA ASP A 322 31.59 22.46 -12.10
C ASP A 322 30.22 22.99 -11.65
N TYR A 323 29.23 22.70 -12.49
CA TYR A 323 27.85 22.89 -12.13
C TYR A 323 27.46 22.05 -10.90
N CYS A 324 26.31 22.37 -10.33
CA CYS A 324 25.72 21.56 -9.27
C CYS A 324 25.22 20.23 -9.82
N ASP A 325 25.86 19.12 -9.48
CA ASP A 325 25.32 17.79 -9.81
C ASP A 325 24.15 17.46 -8.87
N ASN A 326 22.95 17.31 -9.42
CA ASN A 326 21.74 17.10 -8.62
C ASN A 326 21.78 15.79 -7.82
N VAL A 327 22.31 14.71 -8.40
CA VAL A 327 22.34 13.39 -7.72
C VAL A 327 23.32 13.44 -6.56
N LEU A 328 24.50 14.04 -6.76
CA LEU A 328 25.44 14.28 -5.68
C LEU A 328 24.85 15.18 -4.58
N LEU A 329 24.16 16.27 -4.96
CA LEU A 329 23.50 17.16 -4.00
C LEU A 329 22.47 16.40 -3.15
N GLU A 330 21.64 15.58 -3.78
CA GLU A 330 20.66 14.73 -3.10
C GLU A 330 21.35 13.76 -2.13
N TRP A 331 22.40 13.06 -2.56
CA TRP A 331 23.12 12.09 -1.70
C TRP A 331 23.80 12.78 -0.52
N MET A 332 24.44 13.93 -0.75
CA MET A 332 25.01 14.75 0.33
C MET A 332 23.94 15.21 1.31
N THR A 333 22.76 15.59 0.81
CA THR A 333 21.61 15.99 1.65
C THR A 333 21.13 14.83 2.50
N MET A 334 20.92 13.64 1.92
CA MET A 334 20.53 12.43 2.65
C MET A 334 21.51 12.11 3.79
N LEU A 335 22.81 12.13 3.49
CA LEU A 335 23.85 11.85 4.47
C LEU A 335 23.89 12.90 5.58
N ALA A 336 23.84 14.19 5.22
CA ALA A 336 23.90 15.29 6.18
C ALA A 336 22.67 15.29 7.12
N LEU A 337 21.47 15.07 6.59
CA LEU A 337 20.24 14.98 7.38
C LEU A 337 20.24 13.75 8.28
N HIS A 338 20.70 12.60 7.77
CA HIS A 338 20.80 11.37 8.55
C HIS A 338 21.82 11.52 9.70
N GLU A 339 22.98 12.13 9.44
CA GLU A 339 23.98 12.41 10.46
C GLU A 339 23.47 13.40 11.52
N HIS A 340 22.75 14.45 11.08
CA HIS A 340 22.12 15.40 11.99
C HIS A 340 21.12 14.71 12.92
N GLN A 341 20.25 13.84 12.37
CA GLN A 341 19.30 13.07 13.16
C GLN A 341 19.98 12.10 14.13
N ARG A 342 21.09 11.46 13.74
CA ARG A 342 21.86 10.61 14.67
C ARG A 342 22.50 11.40 15.81
N LYS A 343 22.95 12.64 15.55
CA LYS A 343 23.59 13.50 16.56
C LYS A 343 22.59 14.17 17.50
N HIS A 344 21.39 14.51 17.03
CA HIS A 344 20.44 15.35 17.75
C HIS A 344 19.07 14.71 18.03
N GLY A 345 18.70 13.61 17.36
CA GLY A 345 17.37 12.99 17.39
C GLY A 345 16.96 12.28 18.69
N GLY A 346 17.77 12.37 19.76
CA GLY A 346 17.47 11.79 21.08
C GLY A 346 17.16 12.82 22.19
N ARG A 347 17.26 14.12 21.91
CA ARG A 347 16.92 15.19 22.88
C ARG A 347 15.80 16.04 22.29
N GLY A 348 14.58 15.86 22.80
CA GLY A 348 13.36 16.50 22.32
C GLY A 348 13.27 18.01 22.59
N GLU A 349 14.29 18.78 22.19
CA GLU A 349 14.29 20.24 22.32
C GLU A 349 14.78 20.89 21.01
N GLY A 350 13.83 21.27 20.15
CA GLY A 350 14.06 22.18 19.03
C GLY A 350 12.98 22.10 17.94
N GLU A 351 12.42 23.25 17.51
CA GLU A 351 11.46 23.34 16.40
C GLU A 351 11.98 22.73 15.07
N ALA A 352 13.30 22.63 14.90
CA ALA A 352 13.91 22.08 13.69
C ALA A 352 13.76 20.54 13.56
N THR A 353 13.55 19.80 14.66
CA THR A 353 13.37 18.34 14.57
C THR A 353 12.05 17.93 13.93
N ASP A 354 11.05 18.82 13.92
CA ASP A 354 9.76 18.58 13.27
C ASP A 354 9.82 18.74 11.74
N LEU A 355 10.84 19.44 11.22
CA LEU A 355 11.02 19.67 9.78
C LEU A 355 11.75 18.51 9.08
N ILE A 356 12.50 17.69 9.82
CA ILE A 356 13.31 16.59 9.27
C ILE A 356 12.72 15.25 9.71
N ARG A 357 12.03 14.59 8.79
CA ARG A 357 11.43 13.27 8.96
C ARG A 357 12.37 12.12 8.63
N LEU A 358 13.44 12.34 7.89
CA LEU A 358 14.38 11.30 7.45
C LEU A 358 14.97 10.50 8.63
N ARG A 359 14.68 9.19 8.68
CA ARG A 359 15.21 8.28 9.71
C ARG A 359 16.29 7.36 9.16
N ARG A 360 16.15 6.89 7.92
CA ARG A 360 17.08 5.91 7.32
C ARG A 360 17.50 6.32 5.91
N VAL A 361 18.76 6.04 5.59
CA VAL A 361 19.26 6.00 4.21
C VAL A 361 19.47 4.52 3.87
N VAL A 362 19.01 4.09 2.70
CA VAL A 362 19.11 2.69 2.23
C VAL A 362 19.61 2.69 0.80
N PRO A 363 20.93 2.60 0.58
CA PRO A 363 21.49 2.50 -0.75
C PRO A 363 20.94 1.27 -1.48
N VAL A 364 20.53 1.44 -2.74
CA VAL A 364 20.11 0.34 -3.61
C VAL A 364 21.20 0.14 -4.66
N ILE A 365 22.05 -0.86 -4.44
CA ILE A 365 23.22 -1.15 -5.25
C ILE A 365 22.82 -2.13 -6.36
N VAL A 366 22.87 -1.69 -7.61
CA VAL A 366 22.37 -2.45 -8.76
C VAL A 366 23.45 -2.70 -9.81
N GLY A 367 23.41 -3.88 -10.40
CA GLY A 367 24.33 -4.30 -11.46
C GLY A 367 23.93 -3.81 -12.85
N SER A 368 24.72 -4.21 -13.83
CA SER A 368 24.67 -3.75 -15.22
C SER A 368 23.39 -4.14 -15.94
N ALA A 369 22.70 -5.17 -15.43
CA ALA A 369 21.38 -5.57 -15.89
C ALA A 369 20.33 -4.46 -15.77
N TRP A 370 20.54 -3.43 -14.94
CA TRP A 370 19.59 -2.33 -14.73
C TRP A 370 19.97 -1.03 -15.44
N HIS A 371 21.03 -1.03 -16.24
CA HIS A 371 21.47 0.15 -16.97
C HIS A 371 20.67 0.39 -18.25
N ASN A 372 20.44 1.67 -18.54
CA ASN A 372 19.91 2.11 -19.83
C ASN A 372 21.02 2.01 -20.90
N VAL A 373 20.91 1.02 -21.79
CA VAL A 373 21.93 0.73 -22.81
C VAL A 373 22.07 1.85 -23.87
N ASN A 374 21.04 2.69 -24.04
CA ASN A 374 20.98 3.66 -25.13
C ASN A 374 21.64 5.01 -24.83
N ASP A 375 22.01 5.29 -23.57
CA ASP A 375 22.44 6.63 -23.12
C ASP A 375 23.84 6.66 -22.49
N SER A 376 24.52 5.52 -22.36
CA SER A 376 25.88 5.45 -21.85
C SER A 376 26.90 5.41 -22.97
N SER A 377 27.98 6.18 -22.84
CA SER A 377 29.17 6.08 -23.71
C SER A 377 29.92 4.75 -23.57
N MET A 378 29.46 3.86 -22.70
CA MET A 378 30.09 2.58 -22.38
C MET A 378 29.20 1.41 -22.76
N SER A 379 29.86 0.33 -23.17
CA SER A 379 29.22 -0.93 -23.51
C SER A 379 28.74 -1.66 -22.25
N ARG A 380 27.75 -2.54 -22.43
CA ARG A 380 27.28 -3.40 -21.34
C ARG A 380 28.38 -4.34 -20.81
N ALA A 381 29.32 -4.74 -21.66
CA ALA A 381 30.45 -5.59 -21.27
C ALA A 381 31.37 -4.88 -20.28
N GLU A 382 31.76 -3.64 -20.57
CA GLU A 382 32.57 -2.81 -19.67
C GLU A 382 31.86 -2.55 -18.34
N MET A 383 30.54 -2.35 -18.36
CA MET A 383 29.78 -2.15 -17.13
C MET A 383 29.66 -3.43 -16.28
N SER A 384 29.61 -4.60 -16.91
CA SER A 384 29.51 -5.88 -16.21
C SER A 384 30.77 -6.23 -15.39
N GLU A 385 31.91 -5.60 -15.68
CA GLU A 385 33.12 -5.71 -14.85
C GLU A 385 32.88 -5.18 -13.41
N TYR A 386 31.85 -4.36 -13.23
CA TYR A 386 31.46 -3.77 -11.95
C TYR A 386 30.25 -4.43 -11.30
N ASP A 387 29.81 -5.61 -11.79
CA ASP A 387 28.69 -6.39 -11.23
C ASP A 387 29.06 -7.17 -9.96
N SER A 388 29.92 -6.56 -9.13
CA SER A 388 30.20 -7.03 -7.78
C SER A 388 30.32 -5.83 -6.86
N PHE A 389 29.96 -6.05 -5.59
CA PHE A 389 30.01 -5.00 -4.57
C PHE A 389 31.45 -4.45 -4.45
N ASP A 390 32.45 -5.33 -4.43
CA ASP A 390 33.86 -4.94 -4.32
C ASP A 390 34.39 -4.20 -5.55
N ALA A 391 33.97 -4.57 -6.76
CA ALA A 391 34.35 -3.83 -7.96
C ALA A 391 33.74 -2.42 -7.96
N MET A 392 32.48 -2.29 -7.57
CA MET A 392 31.82 -0.99 -7.48
C MET A 392 32.41 -0.11 -6.37
N LYS A 393 32.77 -0.72 -5.24
CA LYS A 393 33.49 -0.05 -4.15
C LYS A 393 34.88 0.43 -4.60
N ARG A 394 35.65 -0.40 -5.33
CA ARG A 394 36.92 0.01 -5.95
C ARG A 394 36.73 1.15 -6.95
N LEU A 395 35.68 1.12 -7.75
CA LEU A 395 35.35 2.21 -8.67
C LEU A 395 35.09 3.53 -7.90
N ALA A 396 34.37 3.48 -6.77
CA ALA A 396 34.14 4.65 -5.94
C ALA A 396 35.45 5.27 -5.39
N MET A 397 36.49 4.46 -5.12
CA MET A 397 37.80 4.99 -4.71
C MET A 397 38.50 5.83 -5.79
N THR A 398 38.11 5.67 -7.06
CA THR A 398 38.68 6.46 -8.18
C THR A 398 38.04 7.82 -8.34
N LEU A 399 37.01 8.14 -7.53
CA LEU A 399 36.32 9.42 -7.57
C LEU A 399 37.19 10.57 -7.06
N PRO A 400 36.93 11.81 -7.49
CA PRO A 400 37.70 12.97 -7.08
C PRO A 400 37.44 13.36 -5.61
N ASP A 401 38.49 13.81 -4.92
CA ASP A 401 38.41 14.48 -3.61
C ASP A 401 38.05 15.96 -3.80
N ALA A 402 36.95 16.21 -4.51
CA ALA A 402 36.45 17.54 -4.84
C ALA A 402 34.95 17.62 -4.58
N VAL A 403 34.44 18.81 -4.31
CA VAL A 403 33.00 19.12 -4.38
C VAL A 403 32.86 20.49 -5.04
N SER A 404 31.91 20.62 -5.97
CA SER A 404 31.72 21.89 -6.66
C SER A 404 31.19 22.96 -5.70
N LYS A 405 31.68 24.19 -5.85
CA LYS A 405 31.23 25.33 -5.02
C LYS A 405 29.71 25.53 -5.10
N GLN A 406 29.11 25.25 -6.26
CA GLN A 406 27.67 25.35 -6.46
C GLN A 406 26.89 24.28 -5.69
N THR A 407 27.40 23.05 -5.61
CA THR A 407 26.79 21.96 -4.84
C THR A 407 26.84 22.28 -3.34
N ALA A 408 28.02 22.67 -2.85
CA ALA A 408 28.21 23.06 -1.45
C ALA A 408 27.31 24.26 -1.06
N ALA A 409 27.26 25.30 -1.91
CA ALA A 409 26.41 26.46 -1.66
C ALA A 409 24.91 26.13 -1.67
N ALA A 410 24.44 25.23 -2.54
CA ALA A 410 23.05 24.80 -2.55
C ALA A 410 22.67 24.04 -1.26
N LEU A 411 23.57 23.18 -0.77
CA LEU A 411 23.40 22.48 0.49
C LEU A 411 23.37 23.46 1.69
N ASP A 412 24.30 24.43 1.72
CA ASP A 412 24.34 25.48 2.74
C ASP A 412 23.06 26.32 2.73
N GLN A 413 22.58 26.66 1.54
CA GLN A 413 21.35 27.41 1.35
C GLN A 413 20.16 26.66 1.95
N TYR A 414 20.04 25.36 1.69
CA TYR A 414 18.95 24.55 2.22
C TYR A 414 18.97 24.47 3.75
N PHE A 415 20.13 24.14 4.34
CA PHE A 415 20.25 24.07 5.79
C PHE A 415 19.95 25.42 6.47
N THR A 416 20.47 26.52 5.93
CA THR A 416 20.33 27.84 6.55
C THR A 416 18.95 28.46 6.34
N GLN A 417 18.44 28.40 5.10
CA GLN A 417 17.23 29.14 4.71
C GLN A 417 15.96 28.33 4.89
N VAL A 418 16.01 27.00 4.73
CA VAL A 418 14.81 26.13 4.82
C VAL A 418 14.72 25.47 6.19
N LEU A 419 15.82 24.89 6.67
CA LEU A 419 15.83 24.19 7.96
C LEU A 419 16.19 25.09 9.14
N HIS A 420 16.71 26.28 8.89
CA HIS A 420 17.25 27.19 9.92
C HIS A 420 18.31 26.52 10.82
N LEU A 421 19.11 25.64 10.22
CA LEU A 421 20.19 24.89 10.83
C LEU A 421 21.56 25.38 10.35
N PRO A 422 22.63 25.18 11.15
CA PRO A 422 23.98 25.42 10.68
C PRO A 422 24.32 24.48 9.50
N PRO A 423 25.01 24.97 8.46
CA PRO A 423 25.42 24.13 7.35
C PRO A 423 26.34 22.97 7.77
N PRO A 424 26.26 21.80 7.10
CA PRO A 424 27.13 20.68 7.40
C PRO A 424 28.56 21.00 6.98
N ARG A 425 29.48 21.11 7.96
CA ARG A 425 30.91 21.34 7.72
C ARG A 425 31.77 20.29 8.42
N PRO A 426 32.84 19.79 7.77
CA PRO A 426 33.22 20.04 6.37
C PRO A 426 32.26 19.39 5.36
N HIS A 427 32.15 19.96 4.16
CA HIS A 427 31.41 19.33 3.07
C HIS A 427 32.12 18.07 2.59
N LYS A 428 31.38 16.96 2.45
CA LYS A 428 31.92 15.73 1.86
C LYS A 428 32.32 15.96 0.39
N SER A 429 33.47 15.44 0.01
CA SER A 429 33.87 15.34 -1.40
C SER A 429 32.99 14.35 -2.17
N VAL A 430 33.08 14.34 -3.51
CA VAL A 430 32.41 13.33 -4.36
C VAL A 430 32.77 11.92 -3.89
N ARG A 431 34.07 11.65 -3.71
CA ARG A 431 34.53 10.34 -3.21
C ARG A 431 33.94 10.02 -1.84
N GLU A 432 34.03 10.93 -0.88
CA GLU A 432 33.55 10.70 0.49
C GLU A 432 32.04 10.47 0.54
N ALA A 433 31.25 11.21 -0.25
CA ALA A 433 29.80 11.07 -0.32
C ALA A 433 29.41 9.69 -0.86
N VAL A 434 29.99 9.28 -2.00
CA VAL A 434 29.71 7.96 -2.59
C VAL A 434 30.20 6.84 -1.69
N TRP A 435 31.41 6.96 -1.13
CA TRP A 435 31.97 5.95 -0.23
C TRP A 435 31.13 5.76 1.02
N SER A 436 30.61 6.84 1.61
CA SER A 436 29.73 6.78 2.78
C SER A 436 28.48 5.92 2.55
N LEU A 437 28.00 5.81 1.30
CA LEU A 437 26.87 4.94 0.98
C LEU A 437 27.24 3.45 1.05
N PHE A 438 28.49 3.07 0.79
CA PHE A 438 28.94 1.68 0.92
C PHE A 438 29.13 1.24 2.38
N ASP A 439 29.15 2.18 3.32
CA ASP A 439 29.25 1.91 4.76
C ASP A 439 27.86 1.86 5.45
N ILE A 440 26.77 1.97 4.67
CA ILE A 440 25.38 1.86 5.13
C ILE A 440 24.79 0.52 4.67
N ASP A 441 23.93 -0.09 5.48
CA ASP A 441 23.18 -1.30 5.12
C ASP A 441 22.40 -1.09 3.81
N ALA A 442 22.78 -1.85 2.78
CA ALA A 442 22.29 -1.67 1.42
C ALA A 442 21.38 -2.81 0.95
N VAL A 443 20.52 -2.50 -0.02
CA VAL A 443 19.80 -3.48 -0.83
C VAL A 443 20.61 -3.75 -2.10
N THR A 444 21.11 -4.97 -2.26
CA THR A 444 21.96 -5.34 -3.40
C THR A 444 21.20 -6.18 -4.43
N ALA A 445 21.25 -5.78 -5.70
CA ALA A 445 20.73 -6.52 -6.85
C ALA A 445 21.78 -6.51 -7.99
N LEU A 446 22.84 -7.27 -7.78
CA LEU A 446 24.02 -7.34 -8.67
C LEU A 446 23.98 -8.54 -9.64
N ASP A 447 23.19 -9.56 -9.34
CA ASP A 447 23.18 -10.81 -10.12
C ASP A 447 22.44 -10.61 -11.46
N ALA A 448 23.17 -10.72 -12.57
CA ALA A 448 22.61 -10.59 -13.91
C ALA A 448 21.78 -11.82 -14.36
N GLY A 449 21.94 -12.97 -13.69
CA GLY A 449 21.22 -14.21 -13.99
C GLY A 449 19.83 -14.31 -13.36
N VAL A 450 19.52 -13.48 -12.36
CA VAL A 450 18.21 -13.47 -11.70
C VAL A 450 17.19 -12.71 -12.54
N ASP A 451 15.97 -13.25 -12.63
CA ASP A 451 14.84 -12.57 -13.25
C ASP A 451 14.63 -11.16 -12.65
N ARG A 452 14.59 -10.16 -13.55
CA ARG A 452 14.42 -8.75 -13.20
C ARG A 452 13.14 -8.49 -12.40
N THR A 453 12.07 -9.23 -12.68
CA THR A 453 10.79 -9.05 -11.96
C THR A 453 10.91 -9.48 -10.51
N SER A 454 11.62 -10.58 -10.28
CA SER A 454 11.93 -11.11 -8.95
C SER A 454 12.85 -10.17 -8.17
N GLN A 455 13.88 -9.60 -8.82
CA GLN A 455 14.74 -8.58 -8.21
C GLN A 455 13.95 -7.32 -7.79
N LEU A 456 13.07 -6.79 -8.65
CA LEU A 456 12.22 -5.64 -8.29
C LEU A 456 11.33 -5.92 -7.09
N ARG A 457 10.77 -7.14 -7.02
CA ARG A 457 9.92 -7.57 -5.91
C ARG A 457 10.71 -7.63 -4.60
N ASP A 458 11.93 -8.16 -4.65
CA ASP A 458 12.83 -8.23 -3.50
C ASP A 458 13.27 -6.84 -3.04
N ILE A 459 13.67 -5.96 -3.97
CA ILE A 459 14.03 -4.56 -3.66
C ILE A 459 12.85 -3.85 -2.98
N ALA A 460 11.65 -3.91 -3.57
CA ALA A 460 10.46 -3.27 -3.02
C ALA A 460 10.09 -3.83 -1.63
N GLU A 461 10.24 -5.13 -1.41
CA GLU A 461 9.98 -5.74 -0.10
C GLU A 461 11.00 -5.34 0.95
N LYS A 462 12.29 -5.32 0.62
CA LYS A 462 13.34 -4.86 1.54
C LYS A 462 13.15 -3.39 1.91
N VAL A 463 12.87 -2.52 0.94
CA VAL A 463 12.55 -1.11 1.20
C VAL A 463 11.32 -0.98 2.10
N ARG A 464 10.24 -1.73 1.82
CA ARG A 464 9.04 -1.74 2.68
C ARG A 464 9.36 -2.12 4.12
N ARG A 465 10.17 -3.16 4.34
CA ARG A 465 10.58 -3.57 5.71
C ARG A 465 11.34 -2.47 6.43
N VAL A 466 12.24 -1.75 5.74
CA VAL A 466 12.95 -0.61 6.35
C VAL A 466 11.99 0.53 6.67
N VAL A 467 11.03 0.84 5.79
CA VAL A 467 9.99 1.85 6.08
C VAL A 467 9.18 1.47 7.30
N VAL A 468 8.73 0.21 7.41
CA VAL A 468 7.96 -0.28 8.57
C VAL A 468 8.78 -0.13 9.85
N SER A 469 10.05 -0.56 9.85
CA SER A 469 10.95 -0.39 10.99
C SER A 469 11.13 1.08 11.37
N ALA A 470 11.37 1.95 10.39
CA ALA A 470 11.56 3.39 10.62
C ALA A 470 10.27 4.07 11.15
N ARG A 471 9.09 3.61 10.75
CA ARG A 471 7.81 4.12 11.28
C ARG A 471 7.64 3.75 12.75
N SER A 472 8.00 2.53 13.14
CA SER A 472 7.98 2.10 14.54
C SER A 472 8.95 2.91 15.39
N GLU A 473 10.15 3.23 14.87
CA GLU A 473 11.10 4.15 15.53
C GLU A 473 10.52 5.57 15.69
N GLU A 474 9.88 6.10 14.65
CA GLU A 474 9.22 7.42 14.68
C GLU A 474 8.09 7.49 15.72
N GLN A 475 7.32 6.41 15.86
CA GLN A 475 6.22 6.32 16.83
C GLN A 475 6.71 6.16 18.27
N THR A 476 7.77 5.38 18.50
CA THR A 476 8.34 5.16 19.85
C THR A 476 9.11 6.37 20.38
N GLY A 477 9.74 7.16 19.49
CA GLY A 477 10.43 8.40 19.86
C GLY A 477 9.50 9.53 20.32
N ARG A 478 8.23 9.50 19.88
CA ARG A 478 7.16 10.36 20.40
C ARG A 478 6.51 9.67 21.60
N GLY A 479 7.20 9.67 22.75
CA GLY A 479 6.62 9.22 24.02
C GLY A 479 5.30 9.95 24.37
N PRO A 480 4.58 9.54 25.42
CA PRO A 480 3.28 10.08 25.80
C PRO A 480 3.39 11.52 26.34
N ALA A 481 3.66 12.47 25.44
CA ALA A 481 3.77 13.88 25.76
C ALA A 481 2.37 14.51 25.77
N THR A 482 1.77 14.51 26.97
CA THR A 482 0.87 15.54 27.49
C THR A 482 -0.30 15.99 26.61
N ALA A 483 -1.46 15.39 26.86
CA ALA A 483 -2.73 16.11 26.85
C ALA A 483 -2.68 17.23 27.91
N ARG A 484 -2.09 18.38 27.56
CA ARG A 484 -2.20 19.63 28.33
C ARG A 484 -2.84 20.71 27.46
N ARG A 485 -4.16 20.79 27.60
CA ARG A 485 -4.88 22.03 27.91
C ARG A 485 -4.64 23.20 26.95
N SER A 486 -5.31 23.19 25.81
CA SER A 486 -5.74 24.42 25.15
C SER A 486 -7.20 24.68 25.54
N THR A 487 -7.38 25.40 26.64
CA THR A 487 -8.66 26.01 27.03
C THR A 487 -8.39 27.48 27.31
N GLN A 488 -9.28 28.32 26.78
CA GLN A 488 -9.41 29.77 26.96
C GLN A 488 -8.52 30.68 26.10
N PHE A 489 -9.15 31.33 25.10
CA PHE A 489 -9.55 32.74 25.22
C PHE A 489 -10.70 33.05 24.25
N SER A 490 -11.90 33.22 24.80
CA SER A 490 -13.00 33.98 24.17
C SER A 490 -13.93 34.42 25.30
N GLN A 491 -13.85 35.70 25.68
CA GLN A 491 -14.82 36.34 26.56
C GLN A 491 -16.09 36.67 25.78
N PRO A 492 -17.29 36.48 26.36
CA PRO A 492 -18.54 36.97 25.78
C PRO A 492 -18.92 38.34 26.35
N ILE A 493 -19.47 39.20 25.47
CA ILE A 493 -20.14 40.45 25.81
C ILE A 493 -21.61 40.13 26.15
N GLN A 494 -22.05 40.51 27.35
CA GLN A 494 -23.45 40.70 27.76
C GLN A 494 -23.89 42.15 27.41
N PRO A 495 -25.19 42.49 27.20
CA PRO A 495 -26.31 42.35 28.18
C PRO A 495 -27.68 42.02 27.50
N SER A 496 -28.86 41.82 28.11
CA SER A 496 -29.52 42.19 29.37
C SER A 496 -30.79 41.30 29.56
N GLU A 497 -31.24 41.12 30.81
CA GLU A 497 -32.50 40.48 31.29
C GLU A 497 -33.73 41.45 31.27
N PRO A 498 -34.98 41.13 31.73
CA PRO A 498 -35.66 39.85 32.07
C PRO A 498 -37.16 39.74 31.63
N ALA A 499 -37.79 38.54 31.77
CA ALA A 499 -38.99 38.30 32.62
C ALA A 499 -39.97 37.17 32.15
N ALA A 500 -40.28 36.29 33.13
CA ALA A 500 -41.54 35.55 33.39
C ALA A 500 -41.83 34.16 32.74
N PRO A 501 -42.60 33.27 33.43
CA PRO A 501 -42.35 31.83 33.45
C PRO A 501 -43.47 30.95 32.86
N GLN A 502 -43.14 29.75 32.36
CA GLN A 502 -44.09 28.65 32.11
C GLN A 502 -43.51 27.25 32.42
N PRO A 503 -44.37 26.25 32.75
CA PRO A 503 -44.06 25.04 33.55
C PRO A 503 -43.79 23.77 32.68
N PRO A 504 -43.53 22.58 33.28
CA PRO A 504 -42.46 21.70 32.82
C PRO A 504 -42.86 20.78 31.67
N GLN A 505 -41.99 20.65 30.68
CA GLN A 505 -41.98 19.51 29.76
C GLN A 505 -40.70 18.69 29.99
N ALA A 506 -40.92 17.41 30.29
CA ALA A 506 -39.88 16.40 30.41
C ALA A 506 -39.17 16.17 29.07
N PRO A 507 -37.83 16.11 29.02
CA PRO A 507 -37.12 15.53 27.90
C PRO A 507 -36.90 14.04 28.17
N GLN A 508 -37.56 13.20 27.39
CA GLN A 508 -37.10 11.85 27.13
C GLN A 508 -35.82 11.94 26.29
N SER A 509 -34.69 11.52 26.86
CA SER A 509 -33.49 11.22 26.09
C SER A 509 -33.62 9.82 25.48
N PRO A 510 -33.49 9.63 24.16
CA PRO A 510 -33.29 8.30 23.61
C PRO A 510 -31.86 7.88 23.92
N SER A 511 -31.71 6.91 24.82
CA SER A 511 -30.45 6.18 24.99
C SER A 511 -30.09 5.55 23.64
N PRO A 512 -28.90 5.81 23.06
CA PRO A 512 -28.42 5.00 21.97
C PRO A 512 -28.20 3.60 22.54
N GLN A 513 -28.95 2.62 22.05
CA GLN A 513 -28.57 1.22 22.23
C GLN A 513 -27.28 1.02 21.45
N GLU A 514 -26.15 1.21 22.13
CA GLU A 514 -24.87 0.74 21.64
C GLU A 514 -25.02 -0.75 21.40
N ALA A 515 -24.91 -1.16 20.13
CA ALA A 515 -24.83 -2.56 19.77
C ALA A 515 -23.56 -3.13 20.42
N GLY A 516 -23.72 -3.67 21.62
CA GLY A 516 -22.63 -4.27 22.38
C GLY A 516 -21.97 -5.36 21.55
N ILE A 517 -20.64 -5.31 21.51
CA ILE A 517 -19.83 -6.39 20.96
C ILE A 517 -20.13 -7.63 21.81
N VAL A 518 -20.55 -8.72 21.16
CA VAL A 518 -20.79 -10.00 21.82
C VAL A 518 -19.48 -10.77 21.76
N PHE A 519 -18.99 -11.24 22.91
CA PHE A 519 -17.81 -12.09 22.96
C PHE A 519 -18.10 -13.47 22.36
N ASP A 520 -17.10 -14.06 21.74
CA ASP A 520 -17.16 -15.48 21.41
C ASP A 520 -17.30 -16.32 22.69
N ALA A 521 -18.04 -17.43 22.61
CA ALA A 521 -18.40 -18.24 23.77
C ALA A 521 -17.18 -18.84 24.48
N GLU A 522 -16.17 -19.28 23.72
CA GLU A 522 -14.93 -19.84 24.27
C GLU A 522 -14.12 -18.75 24.98
N PHE A 523 -14.05 -17.57 24.37
CA PHE A 523 -13.34 -16.42 24.92
C PHE A 523 -13.99 -15.91 26.22
N GLU A 524 -15.33 -15.82 26.25
CA GLU A 524 -16.07 -15.42 27.44
C GLU A 524 -15.95 -16.45 28.59
N GLU A 525 -16.00 -17.74 28.27
CA GLU A 525 -15.79 -18.83 29.23
C GLU A 525 -14.38 -18.80 29.81
N TRP A 526 -13.36 -18.56 28.98
CA TRP A 526 -11.98 -18.41 29.43
C TRP A 526 -11.79 -17.20 30.36
N LEU A 527 -12.36 -16.04 30.00
CA LEU A 527 -12.35 -14.84 30.84
C LEU A 527 -13.04 -15.08 32.19
N SER A 528 -14.15 -15.82 32.18
CA SER A 528 -14.92 -16.17 33.37
C SER A 528 -14.15 -17.15 34.27
N THR A 529 -13.56 -18.20 33.68
CA THR A 529 -12.75 -19.21 34.38
C THR A 529 -11.56 -18.59 35.09
N ASN A 530 -10.92 -17.59 34.47
CA ASN A 530 -9.81 -16.86 35.04
C ASN A 530 -10.23 -15.71 35.99
N LYS A 531 -11.53 -15.50 36.22
CA LYS A 531 -12.10 -14.40 37.02
C LYS A 531 -11.68 -13.01 36.52
N LEU A 532 -11.46 -12.87 35.21
CA LEU A 532 -11.03 -11.63 34.56
C LEU A 532 -12.18 -10.85 33.95
N LEU A 533 -13.28 -11.53 33.55
CA LEU A 533 -14.41 -10.94 32.84
C LEU A 533 -14.90 -9.59 33.42
N PRO A 534 -15.26 -9.47 34.72
CA PRO A 534 -15.77 -8.19 35.26
C PRO A 534 -14.72 -7.07 35.33
N HIS A 535 -13.43 -7.41 35.18
CA HIS A 535 -12.33 -6.44 35.25
C HIS A 535 -11.90 -5.92 33.89
N VAL A 536 -11.96 -6.74 32.84
CA VAL A 536 -11.43 -6.40 31.51
C VAL A 536 -12.50 -6.19 30.44
N GLN A 537 -13.75 -6.60 30.67
CA GLN A 537 -14.81 -6.56 29.65
C GLN A 537 -14.97 -5.17 29.02
N GLY A 538 -15.04 -4.10 29.83
CA GLY A 538 -15.18 -2.74 29.32
C GLY A 538 -14.00 -2.31 28.43
N ALA A 539 -12.77 -2.66 28.85
CA ALA A 539 -11.57 -2.37 28.07
C ALA A 539 -11.52 -3.18 26.76
N LEU A 540 -11.89 -4.46 26.81
CA LEU A 540 -11.94 -5.34 25.62
C LEU A 540 -13.01 -4.89 24.62
N HIS A 541 -14.19 -4.45 25.09
CA HIS A 541 -15.20 -3.83 24.22
C HIS A 541 -14.66 -2.54 23.58
N GLN A 542 -13.96 -1.71 24.35
CA GLN A 542 -13.42 -0.44 23.85
C GLN A 542 -12.37 -0.63 22.74
N VAL A 543 -11.57 -1.69 22.78
CA VAL A 543 -10.57 -2.01 21.74
C VAL A 543 -11.08 -2.95 20.64
N GLY A 544 -12.31 -3.42 20.74
CA GLY A 544 -12.90 -4.33 19.76
C GLY A 544 -12.37 -5.76 19.83
N ALA A 545 -11.87 -6.21 20.98
CA ALA A 545 -11.40 -7.58 21.18
C ALA A 545 -12.58 -8.50 21.53
N ALA A 546 -13.15 -9.19 20.54
CA ALA A 546 -14.31 -10.06 20.73
C ALA A 546 -13.97 -11.55 20.93
N ASP A 547 -12.78 -11.98 20.50
CA ASP A 547 -12.31 -13.36 20.50
C ASP A 547 -10.77 -13.42 20.65
N PHE A 548 -10.20 -14.63 20.75
CA PHE A 548 -8.75 -14.82 20.90
C PHE A 548 -7.93 -14.38 19.69
N ASP A 549 -8.47 -14.46 18.47
CA ASP A 549 -7.77 -14.06 17.25
C ASP A 549 -7.59 -12.54 17.21
N MET A 550 -8.66 -11.80 17.47
CA MET A 550 -8.61 -10.33 17.60
C MET A 550 -7.69 -9.91 18.73
N LEU A 551 -7.76 -10.58 19.89
CA LEU A 551 -6.88 -10.30 21.00
C LEU A 551 -5.40 -10.54 20.65
N THR A 552 -5.08 -11.61 19.93
CA THR A 552 -3.70 -11.91 19.47
C THR A 552 -3.16 -10.79 18.59
N VAL A 553 -3.94 -10.35 17.59
CA VAL A 553 -3.55 -9.25 16.71
C VAL A 553 -3.34 -7.95 17.51
N LEU A 554 -4.24 -7.64 18.44
CA LEU A 554 -4.16 -6.43 19.25
C LEU A 554 -2.96 -6.44 20.20
N VAL A 555 -2.58 -7.61 20.74
CA VAL A 555 -1.38 -7.77 21.57
C VAL A 555 -0.11 -7.69 20.71
N ASP A 556 -0.05 -8.39 19.58
CA ASP A 556 1.13 -8.41 18.69
C ASP A 556 1.41 -7.05 18.05
N THR A 557 0.38 -6.22 17.86
CA THR A 557 0.50 -4.83 17.37
C THR A 557 0.75 -3.81 18.49
N GLY A 558 0.79 -4.25 19.75
CA GLY A 558 0.98 -3.38 20.92
C GLY A 558 -0.22 -2.49 21.27
N VAL A 559 -1.39 -2.74 20.66
CA VAL A 559 -2.65 -2.02 20.94
C VAL A 559 -3.25 -2.45 22.28
N VAL A 560 -3.02 -3.69 22.71
CA VAL A 560 -3.42 -4.21 24.03
C VAL A 560 -2.18 -4.71 24.77
N GLY A 561 -1.98 -4.19 25.98
CA GLY A 561 -0.91 -4.59 26.89
C GLY A 561 -1.29 -4.21 28.33
N ALA A 562 -0.54 -4.69 29.32
CA ALA A 562 -0.87 -4.44 30.74
C ALA A 562 -0.98 -2.95 31.07
N ASP A 563 -0.10 -2.11 30.53
CA ASP A 563 -0.13 -0.66 30.72
C ASP A 563 -1.34 -0.02 30.03
N LYS A 564 -1.68 -0.50 28.83
CA LYS A 564 -2.81 0.01 28.06
C LYS A 564 -4.16 -0.34 28.69
N LEU A 565 -4.29 -1.56 29.23
CA LEU A 565 -5.46 -1.97 30.01
C LEU A 565 -5.60 -1.09 31.26
N GLN A 566 -4.49 -0.72 31.91
CA GLN A 566 -4.52 0.22 33.03
C GLN A 566 -4.99 1.61 32.64
N GLU A 567 -4.55 2.13 31.49
CA GLU A 567 -5.06 3.38 30.92
C GLU A 567 -6.58 3.33 30.64
N MET A 568 -7.12 2.15 30.32
CA MET A 568 -8.55 1.91 30.12
C MET A 568 -9.33 1.64 31.42
N GLY A 569 -8.68 1.83 32.58
CA GLY A 569 -9.32 1.70 33.89
C GLY A 569 -9.30 0.29 34.49
N VAL A 570 -8.62 -0.68 33.86
CA VAL A 570 -8.37 -1.99 34.47
C VAL A 570 -7.34 -1.83 35.59
N ARG A 571 -7.59 -2.38 36.77
CA ARG A 571 -6.60 -2.32 37.86
C ARG A 571 -5.32 -3.07 37.47
N ALA A 572 -4.17 -2.60 37.96
CA ALA A 572 -2.85 -3.16 37.63
C ALA A 572 -2.77 -4.69 37.83
N GLY A 573 -3.26 -5.22 38.95
CA GLY A 573 -3.27 -6.66 39.23
C GLY A 573 -4.01 -7.48 38.15
N PRO A 574 -5.32 -7.24 37.92
CA PRO A 574 -6.06 -7.86 36.82
C PRO A 574 -5.45 -7.65 35.43
N ALA A 575 -4.87 -6.49 35.13
CA ALA A 575 -4.23 -6.22 33.85
C ALA A 575 -3.01 -7.12 33.60
N HIS A 576 -2.12 -7.23 34.59
CA HIS A 576 -0.96 -8.14 34.50
C HIS A 576 -1.38 -9.60 34.49
N LEU A 577 -2.35 -9.98 35.32
CA LEU A 577 -2.89 -11.35 35.35
C LEU A 577 -3.52 -11.73 34.01
N PHE A 578 -4.24 -10.81 33.37
CA PHE A 578 -4.81 -11.02 32.04
C PHE A 578 -3.74 -11.31 31.00
N MET A 579 -2.68 -10.49 30.93
CA MET A 579 -1.58 -10.70 29.99
C MET A 579 -0.88 -12.03 30.23
N GLN A 580 -0.58 -12.35 31.49
CA GLN A 580 0.04 -13.63 31.86
C GLN A 580 -0.80 -14.83 31.43
N ARG A 581 -2.11 -14.83 31.73
CA ARG A 581 -3.00 -15.94 31.35
C ARG A 581 -3.13 -16.07 29.84
N PHE A 582 -3.14 -14.95 29.12
CA PHE A 582 -3.21 -14.96 27.67
C PHE A 582 -1.92 -15.54 27.05
N ASP A 583 -0.75 -15.22 27.59
CA ASP A 583 0.52 -15.83 27.15
C ASP A 583 0.56 -17.34 27.43
N GLU A 584 0.04 -17.78 28.59
CA GLU A 584 -0.13 -19.20 28.93
C GLU A 584 -1.06 -19.91 27.92
N HIS A 585 -2.17 -19.26 27.55
CA HIS A 585 -3.11 -19.78 26.55
C HIS A 585 -2.46 -19.92 25.17
N ARG A 586 -1.71 -18.90 24.70
CA ARG A 586 -0.96 -18.97 23.44
C ARG A 586 0.06 -20.10 23.44
N ALA A 587 0.81 -20.25 24.54
CA ALA A 587 1.77 -21.32 24.67
C ALA A 587 1.10 -22.72 24.59
N ALA A 588 -0.07 -22.90 25.22
CA ALA A 588 -0.81 -24.16 25.17
C ALA A 588 -1.35 -24.46 23.75
N ALA A 589 -1.90 -23.47 23.06
CA ALA A 589 -2.35 -23.61 21.67
C ALA A 589 -1.20 -23.97 20.72
N ASP A 590 -0.02 -23.40 20.91
CA ASP A 590 1.19 -23.72 20.13
C ASP A 590 1.67 -25.16 20.36
N VAL A 591 1.54 -25.69 21.58
CA VAL A 591 1.88 -27.09 21.88
C VAL A 591 0.88 -28.04 21.22
N GLN A 592 -0.42 -27.78 21.32
CA GLN A 592 -1.45 -28.60 20.66
C GLN A 592 -1.28 -28.61 19.13
N ASN A 593 -0.92 -27.46 18.53
CA ASN A 593 -0.60 -27.37 17.10
C ASN A 593 0.66 -28.15 16.70
N LYS A 594 1.61 -28.37 17.62
CA LYS A 594 2.83 -29.18 17.38
C LYS A 594 2.58 -30.66 17.59
N GLU A 595 1.84 -31.05 18.63
CA GLU A 595 1.56 -32.46 18.94
C GLU A 595 0.50 -33.06 18.00
N GLY A 596 -0.47 -32.26 17.53
CA GLY A 596 -1.42 -32.66 16.49
C GLY A 596 -0.79 -32.94 15.11
N GLY A 597 0.47 -32.56 14.91
CA GLY A 597 1.23 -32.82 13.68
C GLY A 597 2.23 -33.99 13.76
N GLY A 598 2.34 -34.67 14.90
CA GLY A 598 3.47 -35.56 15.21
C GLY A 598 3.24 -37.07 15.20
N CYS A 599 2.02 -37.56 14.94
CA CYS A 599 1.70 -38.99 15.16
C CYS A 599 1.80 -39.93 13.93
N CYS A 600 2.32 -39.48 12.78
CA CYS A 600 2.47 -40.33 11.58
C CYS A 600 3.94 -40.65 11.21
N ALA A 601 4.80 -40.86 12.20
CA ALA A 601 6.18 -41.30 11.97
C ALA A 601 6.56 -42.44 12.94
N LEU A 602 5.92 -43.60 12.77
CA LEU A 602 6.41 -44.95 13.12
C LEU A 602 5.27 -45.96 12.91
N MET A 603 5.08 -46.40 11.67
CA MET A 603 4.76 -47.79 11.27
C MET A 603 4.76 -47.91 9.75
#